data_AF-A0A542Q5D4-F1
#
_entry.id   AF-A0A542Q5D4-F1
#
_cell.length_a   1.000
_cell.length_b   1.000
_cell.length_c   1.000
_cell.angle_alpha   90.00
_cell.angle_beta   90.00
_cell.angle_gamma   90.00
#
_symmetry.space_group_name_H-M   'P 1'
#
loop_
_entity.id
_entity.type
_entity.pdbx_description
1 polymer ?
#
loop_
_entity_poly.entity_id
_entity_poly.type
_entity_poly.pdbx_seq_one_letter_code
_entity_poly.pdbx_strand_id
1 'polypeptide(L)'
;MNGPLDGGRGSGRSGDDGRDEVRGGPRIPGPRPAADDLEPPARLLPLRGVPEPVPQTAPEVPPAPEPRPAAVERPSHNVLKSLLGAWALSACSAEETAAVEEHLGECAPCAEEALRLRDAVALLHTDRDLDLDPLLRFRVLENCLGRRPARIPVPAWATPYDAEAARLDALLRDIGESEWHAPVRLKWFEGERQVSRRTTVGGVIGHLMTVDGLVAGALGLDDPLGAHAPKVPGDRTEAYWRTADLHPTHTVREPWRDQSHSLIRTVSFAGRGVAELSVSYGDFTLPLRDSLLDRAFECWIHAGDIADAVDYPYEPPSGSHLHRMIDLAARLLPAALADRRRAGLAGPARHLVAAGAPGRSLHLEVEGSGGGNWYVALDSPAAVASADQAVAQVALDGVEFCRLVAGHVSPQEAAVGQDGDREAIQDVLFAAASLSRL
;
A
#
# COMPACT_ATOMS: atom_id res chain seq x y z
N MET A 1 -35.99 10.26 56.87
CA MET A 1 -35.97 11.16 58.03
C MET A 1 -34.55 11.64 58.24
N ASN A 2 -34.41 12.97 58.17
CA ASN A 2 -33.34 13.83 58.70
C ASN A 2 -31.91 13.71 58.11
N GLY A 3 -31.60 14.61 57.15
CA GLY A 3 -30.33 15.36 57.17
C GLY A 3 -30.43 16.53 58.18
N PRO A 4 -29.83 17.71 57.94
CA PRO A 4 -28.55 18.09 57.31
C PRO A 4 -27.81 19.18 58.15
N LEU A 5 -26.62 19.65 57.71
CA LEU A 5 -26.10 21.03 57.92
C LEU A 5 -25.15 21.32 56.73
N ASP A 6 -25.54 22.12 55.71
CA ASP A 6 -25.47 23.60 55.61
C ASP A 6 -24.15 24.20 56.14
N GLY A 7 -23.40 25.04 55.43
CA GLY A 7 -23.58 25.72 54.14
C GLY A 7 -22.41 26.68 53.90
N GLY A 8 -22.31 27.29 52.72
CA GLY A 8 -21.35 28.38 52.47
C GLY A 8 -21.06 28.67 51.00
N ARG A 9 -21.87 29.54 50.38
CA ARG A 9 -21.65 30.14 49.05
C ARG A 9 -20.53 31.19 49.10
N GLY A 10 -19.80 31.36 47.99
CA GLY A 10 -18.94 32.51 47.77
C GLY A 10 -18.31 32.53 46.38
N SER A 11 -18.93 33.25 45.46
CA SER A 11 -18.46 33.60 44.11
C SER A 11 -17.25 34.56 44.15
N GLY A 12 -16.28 34.41 43.23
CA GLY A 12 -15.23 35.42 43.05
C GLY A 12 -14.17 35.10 41.99
N ARG A 13 -14.38 35.66 40.80
CA ARG A 13 -13.52 35.83 39.61
C ARG A 13 -12.00 36.05 39.79
N SER A 14 -11.28 35.51 38.80
CA SER A 14 -10.22 36.14 37.97
C SER A 14 -8.81 36.38 38.52
N GLY A 15 -7.81 35.91 37.75
CA GLY A 15 -6.44 36.43 37.75
C GLY A 15 -5.37 35.39 37.48
N ASP A 16 -5.29 34.91 36.23
CA ASP A 16 -4.17 34.08 35.73
C ASP A 16 -3.03 35.02 35.30
N ASP A 17 -1.95 35.05 36.08
CA ASP A 17 -0.70 35.74 35.79
C ASP A 17 0.45 34.75 36.00
N GLY A 18 1.05 34.31 34.88
CA GLY A 18 2.15 33.34 34.90
C GLY A 18 2.76 33.14 33.53
N ARG A 19 3.27 34.21 32.92
CA ARG A 19 4.10 34.14 31.70
C ARG A 19 5.46 33.55 32.06
N ASP A 20 5.70 32.30 31.66
CA ASP A 20 7.04 31.72 31.63
C ASP A 20 7.70 31.96 30.26
N GLU A 21 8.72 32.82 30.26
CA GLU A 21 9.61 33.08 29.13
C GLU A 21 10.61 31.92 28.98
N VAL A 22 10.44 31.07 27.96
CA VAL A 22 11.51 30.16 27.51
C VAL A 22 12.25 30.81 26.34
N ARG A 23 13.43 31.34 26.63
CA ARG A 23 14.44 31.77 25.65
C ARG A 23 15.17 30.56 25.05
N GLY A 24 15.34 30.52 23.74
CA GLY A 24 16.58 29.99 23.13
C GLY A 24 16.54 28.74 22.25
N GLY A 25 15.52 28.52 21.40
CA GLY A 25 15.56 27.52 20.32
C GLY A 25 15.39 28.14 18.92
N PRO A 26 15.94 27.57 17.82
CA PRO A 26 15.72 28.10 16.47
C PRO A 26 14.23 28.08 16.14
N ARG A 27 13.65 29.25 15.86
CA ARG A 27 12.24 29.38 15.44
C ARG A 27 12.08 28.81 14.04
N ILE A 28 11.38 27.69 13.92
CA ILE A 28 10.88 27.18 12.65
C ILE A 28 9.86 28.21 12.11
N PRO A 29 10.04 28.76 10.89
CA PRO A 29 9.04 29.63 10.29
C PRO A 29 7.71 28.88 10.13
N GLY A 30 6.60 29.54 10.48
CA GLY A 30 5.26 28.98 10.26
C GLY A 30 4.96 28.76 8.76
N PRO A 31 4.00 27.88 8.44
CA PRO A 31 3.66 27.54 7.06
C PRO A 31 3.19 28.78 6.29
N ARG A 32 3.74 28.97 5.08
CA ARG A 32 3.24 29.96 4.13
C ARG A 32 1.95 29.43 3.48
N PRO A 33 0.96 30.29 3.18
CA PRO A 33 -0.22 29.88 2.43
C PRO A 33 0.15 29.37 1.03
N ALA A 34 -0.62 28.41 0.52
CA ALA A 34 -0.46 27.81 -0.80
C ALA A 34 -0.69 28.86 -1.91
N ALA A 35 0.00 28.69 -3.04
CA ALA A 35 -0.03 29.61 -4.18
C ALA A 35 -1.28 29.47 -5.07
N ASP A 36 -2.42 29.06 -4.51
CA ASP A 36 -3.65 28.75 -5.27
C ASP A 36 -4.73 29.86 -5.16
N ASP A 37 -4.45 30.98 -4.49
CA ASP A 37 -5.39 32.12 -4.37
C ASP A 37 -5.22 33.19 -5.47
N LEU A 38 -4.85 32.80 -6.70
CA LEU A 38 -4.87 33.69 -7.86
C LEU A 38 -6.09 33.39 -8.74
N GLU A 39 -7.05 34.31 -8.74
CA GLU A 39 -8.21 34.24 -9.63
C GLU A 39 -7.78 34.15 -11.12
N PRO A 40 -8.40 33.26 -11.93
CA PRO A 40 -8.07 33.14 -13.33
C PRO A 40 -8.62 34.33 -14.15
N PRO A 41 -7.89 34.87 -15.14
CA PRO A 41 -8.40 35.94 -15.98
C PRO A 41 -9.56 35.44 -16.87
N ALA A 42 -10.54 36.32 -17.05
CA ALA A 42 -11.79 36.07 -17.77
C ALA A 42 -11.55 35.58 -19.21
N ARG A 43 -12.24 34.50 -19.59
CA ARG A 43 -12.31 33.96 -20.94
C ARG A 43 -12.85 35.00 -21.93
N LEU A 44 -12.04 35.40 -22.90
CA LEU A 44 -12.49 36.19 -24.05
C LEU A 44 -13.27 35.29 -25.02
N LEU A 45 -14.51 35.70 -25.32
CA LEU A 45 -15.36 35.08 -26.35
C LEU A 45 -14.85 35.44 -27.76
N PRO A 46 -15.01 34.57 -28.77
CA PRO A 46 -14.51 34.83 -30.11
C PRO A 46 -15.34 35.90 -30.84
N LEU A 47 -14.66 36.92 -31.36
CA LEU A 47 -15.23 37.94 -32.24
C LEU A 47 -15.54 37.36 -33.62
N ARG A 48 -16.76 37.63 -34.10
CA ARG A 48 -17.24 37.32 -35.45
C ARG A 48 -16.52 38.14 -36.52
N GLY A 49 -16.07 37.46 -37.57
CA GLY A 49 -16.11 37.83 -38.99
C GLY A 49 -15.64 39.23 -39.39
N VAL A 50 -14.43 39.32 -39.95
CA VAL A 50 -13.97 40.45 -40.77
C VAL A 50 -13.81 39.92 -42.22
N PRO A 51 -14.37 40.58 -43.25
CA PRO A 51 -14.23 40.15 -44.64
C PRO A 51 -12.86 40.53 -45.23
N GLU A 52 -12.39 39.71 -46.17
CA GLU A 52 -11.12 39.84 -46.89
C GLU A 52 -10.95 41.19 -47.62
N PRO A 53 -9.73 41.77 -47.68
CA PRO A 53 -9.47 42.99 -48.43
C PRO A 53 -9.25 42.73 -49.93
N VAL A 54 -9.85 43.58 -50.75
CA VAL A 54 -9.66 43.69 -52.20
C VAL A 54 -8.29 44.34 -52.49
N PRO A 55 -7.53 43.92 -53.52
CA PRO A 55 -6.18 44.42 -53.74
C PRO A 55 -6.22 45.82 -54.38
N GLN A 56 -5.58 46.78 -53.72
CA GLN A 56 -5.34 48.12 -54.27
C GLN A 56 -3.87 48.24 -54.70
N THR A 57 -3.71 48.61 -55.97
CA THR A 57 -2.47 48.90 -56.69
C THR A 57 -1.61 49.96 -56.00
N ALA A 58 -0.33 49.63 -55.78
CA ALA A 58 0.69 50.52 -55.24
C ALA A 58 1.13 51.57 -56.29
N PRO A 59 1.36 52.83 -55.89
CA PRO A 59 2.16 53.76 -56.69
C PRO A 59 3.65 53.50 -56.48
N GLU A 60 4.38 53.50 -57.59
CA GLU A 60 5.81 53.29 -57.73
C GLU A 60 6.60 54.45 -57.06
N VAL A 61 7.35 54.13 -56.00
CA VAL A 61 8.25 55.07 -55.31
C VAL A 61 9.68 54.77 -55.76
N PRO A 62 10.46 55.77 -56.23
CA PRO A 62 11.82 55.56 -56.73
C PRO A 62 12.79 55.13 -55.62
N PRO A 63 13.85 54.37 -55.95
CA PRO A 63 14.74 53.78 -54.96
C PRO A 63 15.46 54.86 -54.14
N ALA A 64 15.34 54.73 -52.81
CA ALA A 64 16.14 55.46 -51.84
C ALA A 64 17.63 55.06 -51.99
N PRO A 65 18.57 55.99 -51.79
CA PRO A 65 20.00 55.70 -51.90
C PRO A 65 20.42 54.67 -50.84
N GLU A 66 21.30 53.74 -51.23
CA GLU A 66 21.87 52.72 -50.36
C GLU A 66 22.40 53.34 -49.05
N PRO A 67 22.02 52.80 -47.87
CA PRO A 67 22.63 53.23 -46.64
C PRO A 67 24.10 52.82 -46.67
N ARG A 68 24.97 53.83 -46.51
CA ARG A 68 26.40 53.63 -46.21
C ARG A 68 26.52 52.60 -45.09
N PRO A 69 27.51 51.69 -45.11
CA PRO A 69 27.71 50.77 -43.99
C PRO A 69 27.86 51.60 -42.73
N ALA A 70 26.88 51.49 -41.82
CA ALA A 70 27.03 52.00 -40.48
C ALA A 70 28.28 51.32 -39.92
N ALA A 71 29.27 52.11 -39.52
CA ALA A 71 30.38 51.58 -38.75
C ALA A 71 29.76 50.79 -37.60
N VAL A 72 30.10 49.51 -37.49
CA VAL A 72 29.69 48.68 -36.36
C VAL A 72 30.34 49.32 -35.14
N GLU A 73 29.61 50.21 -34.47
CA GLU A 73 30.07 50.84 -33.25
C GLU A 73 30.22 49.72 -32.24
N ARG A 74 31.48 49.47 -31.85
CA ARG A 74 31.77 48.47 -30.83
C ARG A 74 30.93 48.80 -29.59
N PRO A 75 30.16 47.84 -29.05
CA PRO A 75 29.34 48.08 -27.88
C PRO A 75 30.18 48.70 -26.76
N SER A 76 29.66 49.76 -26.15
CA SER A 76 30.37 50.38 -25.03
C SER A 76 30.49 49.39 -23.86
N HIS A 77 31.51 49.57 -23.02
CA HIS A 77 31.71 48.77 -21.80
C HIS A 77 30.44 48.63 -20.96
N ASN A 78 29.65 49.70 -20.81
CA ASN A 78 28.42 49.67 -20.01
C ASN A 78 27.33 48.75 -20.61
N VAL A 79 27.25 48.71 -21.94
CA VAL A 79 26.32 47.81 -22.65
C VAL A 79 26.76 46.36 -22.42
N LEU A 80 28.05 46.06 -22.60
CA LEU A 80 28.60 44.71 -22.40
C LEU A 80 28.47 44.25 -20.94
N LYS A 81 28.68 45.15 -19.99
CA LYS A 81 28.46 44.89 -18.56
C LYS A 81 26.99 44.59 -18.24
N SER A 82 26.05 45.26 -18.91
CA SER A 82 24.61 44.98 -18.71
C SER A 82 24.18 43.62 -19.27
N LEU A 83 24.91 43.09 -20.25
CA LEU A 83 24.63 41.79 -20.87
C LEU A 83 25.15 40.60 -20.06
N LEU A 84 26.01 40.80 -19.04
CA LEU A 84 26.62 39.71 -18.27
C LEU A 84 25.60 38.75 -17.64
N GLY A 85 24.46 39.27 -17.16
CA GLY A 85 23.39 38.44 -16.59
C GLY A 85 22.69 37.57 -17.64
N ALA A 86 22.37 38.16 -18.80
CA ALA A 86 21.77 37.41 -19.92
C ALA A 86 22.75 36.39 -20.50
N TRP A 87 24.04 36.75 -20.61
CA TRP A 87 25.11 35.86 -21.04
C TRP A 87 25.30 34.69 -20.07
N ALA A 88 25.27 34.93 -18.76
CA ALA A 88 25.36 33.88 -17.75
C ALA A 88 24.18 32.87 -17.83
N LEU A 89 23.01 33.33 -18.27
CA LEU A 89 21.81 32.51 -18.51
C LEU A 89 21.77 31.88 -19.92
N SER A 90 22.80 32.06 -20.74
CA SER A 90 22.81 31.64 -22.16
C SER A 90 21.64 32.24 -22.98
N ALA A 91 21.22 33.45 -22.64
CA ALA A 91 20.07 34.14 -23.24
C ALA A 91 20.47 35.27 -24.22
N CYS A 92 21.77 35.44 -24.48
CA CYS A 92 22.28 36.38 -25.49
C CYS A 92 22.18 35.80 -26.91
N SER A 93 22.06 36.67 -27.91
CA SER A 93 22.29 36.29 -29.31
C SER A 93 23.75 35.86 -29.54
N ALA A 94 24.03 35.22 -30.68
CA ALA A 94 25.39 34.80 -31.04
C ALA A 94 26.36 35.99 -31.16
N GLU A 95 25.89 37.12 -31.71
CA GLU A 95 26.68 38.35 -31.86
C GLU A 95 27.00 39.00 -30.51
N GLU A 96 26.00 39.07 -29.62
CA GLU A 96 26.19 39.58 -28.24
C GLU A 96 27.10 38.68 -27.42
N THR A 97 26.98 37.36 -27.58
CA THR A 97 27.83 36.37 -26.90
C THR A 97 29.29 36.57 -27.29
N ALA A 98 29.59 36.68 -28.58
CA ALA A 98 30.94 36.92 -29.07
C ALA A 98 31.51 38.26 -28.56
N ALA A 99 30.71 39.33 -28.57
CA ALA A 99 31.11 40.64 -28.08
C ALA A 99 31.38 40.65 -26.56
N VAL A 100 30.57 39.93 -25.77
CA VAL A 100 30.79 39.76 -24.33
C VAL A 100 32.04 38.92 -24.07
N GLU A 101 32.24 37.81 -24.77
CA GLU A 101 33.43 36.95 -24.59
C GLU A 101 34.74 37.67 -24.91
N GLU A 102 34.78 38.45 -26.01
CA GLU A 102 35.92 39.31 -26.33
C GLU A 102 36.19 40.31 -25.20
N HIS A 103 35.14 40.93 -24.67
CA HIS A 103 35.24 41.88 -23.56
C HIS A 103 35.73 41.26 -22.24
N LEU A 104 35.28 40.05 -21.92
CA LEU A 104 35.73 39.32 -20.73
C LEU A 104 37.22 38.99 -20.78
N GLY A 105 37.77 38.77 -21.98
CA GLY A 105 39.22 38.60 -22.18
C GLY A 105 40.04 39.84 -21.85
N GLU A 106 39.46 41.04 -22.00
CA GLU A 106 40.15 42.32 -21.82
C GLU A 106 39.81 43.05 -20.50
N CYS A 107 38.77 42.61 -19.78
CA CYS A 107 38.27 43.29 -18.58
C CYS A 107 38.13 42.36 -17.37
N ALA A 108 39.16 42.33 -16.52
CA ALA A 108 39.18 41.48 -15.32
C ALA A 108 37.98 41.68 -14.36
N PRO A 109 37.49 42.92 -14.08
CA PRO A 109 36.30 43.11 -13.25
C PRO A 109 35.02 42.49 -13.81
N CYS A 110 34.80 42.59 -15.13
CA CYS A 110 33.65 41.97 -15.78
C CYS A 110 33.78 40.45 -15.84
N ALA A 111 35.00 39.92 -16.00
CA ALA A 111 35.27 38.48 -15.95
C ALA A 111 34.98 37.87 -14.58
N GLU A 112 35.39 38.56 -13.50
CA GLU A 112 35.08 38.13 -12.14
C GLU A 112 33.56 38.14 -11.86
N GLU A 113 32.87 39.19 -12.31
CA GLU A 113 31.41 39.28 -12.17
C GLU A 113 30.68 38.21 -13.01
N ALA A 114 31.15 37.95 -14.24
CA ALA A 114 30.60 36.90 -15.09
C ALA A 114 30.74 35.51 -14.48
N LEU A 115 31.88 35.22 -13.82
CA LEU A 115 32.07 33.98 -13.07
C LEU A 115 31.10 33.87 -11.90
N ARG A 116 30.97 34.94 -11.08
CA ARG A 116 30.01 34.97 -9.97
C ARG A 116 28.57 34.78 -10.44
N LEU A 117 28.19 35.37 -11.57
CA LEU A 117 26.87 35.22 -12.16
C LEU A 117 26.64 33.79 -12.67
N ARG A 118 27.63 33.14 -13.31
CA ARG A 118 27.52 31.73 -13.70
C ARG A 118 27.41 30.79 -12.49
N ASP A 119 28.18 31.04 -11.45
CA ASP A 119 28.07 30.28 -10.19
C ASP A 119 26.68 30.46 -9.55
N ALA A 120 26.10 31.65 -9.63
CA ALA A 120 24.75 31.92 -9.15
C ALA A 120 23.66 31.29 -10.03
N VAL A 121 23.84 31.26 -11.37
CA VAL A 121 22.92 30.58 -12.30
C VAL A 121 22.85 29.08 -12.02
N ALA A 122 23.94 28.45 -11.59
CA ALA A 122 23.93 27.04 -11.17
C ALA A 122 23.01 26.78 -9.95
N LEU A 123 22.72 27.80 -9.13
CA LEU A 123 21.74 27.71 -8.03
C LEU A 123 20.29 27.90 -8.51
N LEU A 124 20.09 28.49 -9.69
CA LEU A 124 18.79 28.67 -10.34
C LEU A 124 18.41 27.51 -11.27
N HIS A 125 19.37 26.66 -11.64
CA HIS A 125 19.08 25.42 -12.37
C HIS A 125 18.34 24.44 -11.45
N THR A 126 17.01 24.44 -11.60
CA THR A 126 16.07 23.53 -10.90
C THR A 126 16.03 22.12 -11.48
N ASP A 127 16.79 21.82 -12.54
CA ASP A 127 16.76 20.52 -13.19
C ASP A 127 17.79 19.58 -12.54
N ARG A 128 17.59 19.29 -11.27
CA ARG A 128 17.98 17.97 -10.76
C ARG A 128 16.82 17.05 -11.05
N ASP A 129 17.08 16.05 -11.88
CA ASP A 129 16.20 14.91 -12.05
C ASP A 129 15.84 14.38 -10.65
N LEU A 130 14.55 14.45 -10.29
CA LEU A 130 14.04 14.01 -8.98
C LEU A 130 13.89 12.49 -8.91
N ASP A 131 14.39 11.77 -9.92
CA ASP A 131 14.58 10.32 -9.91
C ASP A 131 15.68 9.96 -8.89
N LEU A 132 15.29 10.06 -7.62
CA LEU A 132 16.01 9.47 -6.52
C LEU A 132 16.05 7.96 -6.76
N ASP A 133 17.22 7.35 -6.50
CA ASP A 133 17.35 5.90 -6.44
C ASP A 133 16.19 5.33 -5.62
N PRO A 134 15.35 4.42 -6.17
CA PRO A 134 14.20 3.85 -5.47
C PRO A 134 14.57 3.22 -4.12
N LEU A 135 15.82 2.77 -3.95
CA LEU A 135 16.36 2.20 -2.72
C LEU A 135 16.85 3.27 -1.72
N LEU A 136 16.90 4.54 -2.09
CA LEU A 136 17.32 5.62 -1.19
C LEU A 136 16.42 5.70 0.04
N ARG A 137 15.09 5.68 -0.16
CA ARG A 137 14.13 5.69 0.95
C ARG A 137 14.36 4.50 1.88
N PHE A 138 14.53 3.30 1.31
CA PHE A 138 14.81 2.10 2.08
C PHE A 138 16.10 2.23 2.91
N ARG A 139 17.22 2.61 2.27
CA ARG A 139 18.51 2.80 2.95
C ARG A 139 18.46 3.87 4.04
N VAL A 140 17.74 4.96 3.82
CA VAL A 140 17.55 6.02 4.82
C VAL A 140 16.76 5.50 6.01
N LEU A 141 15.64 4.82 5.77
CA LEU A 141 14.82 4.23 6.83
C LEU A 141 15.58 3.17 7.61
N GLU A 142 16.30 2.28 6.92
CA GLU A 142 17.16 1.26 7.54
C GLU A 142 18.24 1.91 8.42
N ASN A 143 18.94 2.94 7.92
CA ASN A 143 19.93 3.67 8.70
C ASN A 143 19.32 4.34 9.93
N CYS A 144 18.16 4.98 9.79
CA CYS A 144 17.43 5.62 10.88
C CYS A 144 17.01 4.60 11.94
N LEU A 145 16.45 3.45 11.55
CA LEU A 145 16.03 2.39 12.46
C LEU A 145 17.22 1.69 13.13
N GLY A 146 18.34 1.54 12.42
CA GLY A 146 19.59 1.03 12.99
C GLY A 146 20.18 1.97 14.05
N ARG A 147 20.09 3.29 13.85
CA ARG A 147 20.54 4.29 14.84
C ARG A 147 19.60 4.41 16.04
N ARG A 148 18.28 4.29 15.80
CA ARG A 148 17.25 4.44 16.83
C ARG A 148 16.28 3.25 16.75
N PRO A 149 16.66 2.09 17.30
CA PRO A 149 15.78 0.93 17.29
C PRO A 149 14.50 1.24 18.08
N ALA A 150 13.40 0.62 17.65
CA ALA A 150 12.16 0.68 18.39
C ALA A 150 12.41 0.16 19.82
N ARG A 151 11.98 0.92 20.83
CA ARG A 151 12.09 0.50 22.23
C ARG A 151 11.37 -0.84 22.46
N ILE A 152 10.32 -1.08 21.69
CA ILE A 152 9.49 -2.28 21.75
C ILE A 152 9.27 -2.71 20.30
N PRO A 153 10.03 -3.70 19.79
CA PRO A 153 9.90 -4.17 18.43
C PRO A 153 8.64 -5.02 18.26
N VAL A 154 8.03 -4.96 17.08
CA VAL A 154 6.99 -5.91 16.67
C VAL A 154 7.63 -7.30 16.54
N PRO A 155 7.03 -8.37 17.11
CA PRO A 155 7.54 -9.72 16.94
C PRO A 155 7.60 -10.09 15.46
N ALA A 156 8.70 -10.74 15.04
CA ALA A 156 8.92 -11.05 13.63
C ALA A 156 7.77 -11.84 12.98
N TRP A 157 7.09 -12.72 13.73
CA TRP A 157 5.95 -13.50 13.25
C TRP A 157 4.66 -12.67 13.06
N ALA A 158 4.56 -11.50 13.70
CA ALA A 158 3.42 -10.58 13.59
C ALA A 158 3.65 -9.50 12.51
N THR A 159 4.88 -9.33 12.02
CA THR A 159 5.25 -8.31 11.01
C THR A 159 4.40 -8.36 9.74
N PRO A 160 4.01 -9.53 9.17
CA PRO A 160 3.14 -9.55 8.00
C PRO A 160 1.77 -8.90 8.26
N TYR A 161 1.14 -9.17 9.41
CA TYR A 161 -0.14 -8.55 9.74
C TYR A 161 -0.02 -7.04 9.94
N ASP A 162 1.00 -6.58 10.67
CA ASP A 162 1.27 -5.15 10.87
C ASP A 162 1.45 -4.43 9.53
N ALA A 163 2.21 -5.02 8.62
CA ALA A 163 2.47 -4.44 7.29
C ALA A 163 1.23 -4.43 6.40
N GLU A 164 0.52 -5.55 6.25
CA GLU A 164 -0.63 -5.61 5.35
C GLU A 164 -1.82 -4.79 5.88
N ALA A 165 -2.03 -4.74 7.20
CA ALA A 165 -3.02 -3.84 7.80
C ALA A 165 -2.66 -2.36 7.58
N ALA A 166 -1.37 -1.99 7.72
CA ALA A 166 -0.93 -0.62 7.45
C ALA A 166 -1.06 -0.23 5.96
N ARG A 167 -0.80 -1.17 5.04
CA ARG A 167 -0.98 -0.95 3.60
C ARG A 167 -2.45 -0.77 3.23
N LEU A 168 -3.34 -1.59 3.80
CA LEU A 168 -4.77 -1.41 3.64
C LEU A 168 -5.24 -0.07 4.25
N ASP A 169 -4.78 0.32 5.44
CA ASP A 169 -5.12 1.64 6.03
C ASP A 169 -4.63 2.81 5.16
N ALA A 170 -3.50 2.65 4.44
CA ALA A 170 -3.04 3.66 3.49
C ALA A 170 -3.99 3.79 2.30
N LEU A 171 -4.40 2.68 1.68
CA LEU A 171 -5.44 2.69 0.63
C LEU A 171 -6.71 3.38 1.13
N LEU A 172 -7.21 3.00 2.31
CA LEU A 172 -8.46 3.52 2.86
C LEU A 172 -8.42 5.02 3.22
N ARG A 173 -7.21 5.59 3.39
CA ARG A 173 -7.02 7.04 3.58
C ARG A 173 -7.04 7.82 2.28
N ASP A 174 -6.63 7.20 1.19
CA ASP A 174 -6.53 7.84 -0.11
C ASP A 174 -7.88 7.92 -0.82
N ILE A 175 -8.78 6.97 -0.56
CA ILE A 175 -10.13 6.94 -1.14
C ILE A 175 -11.08 7.96 -0.47
N GLY A 176 -11.95 8.56 -1.27
CA GLY A 176 -12.98 9.49 -0.85
C GLY A 176 -14.19 8.82 -0.18
N GLU A 177 -15.00 9.61 0.52
CA GLU A 177 -16.15 9.11 1.29
C GLU A 177 -17.17 8.33 0.43
N SER A 178 -17.41 8.74 -0.81
CA SER A 178 -18.33 8.04 -1.73
C SER A 178 -17.85 6.64 -2.11
N GLU A 179 -16.53 6.42 -2.15
CA GLU A 179 -15.93 5.15 -2.56
C GLU A 179 -16.08 4.07 -1.49
N TRP A 180 -16.39 4.44 -0.24
CA TRP A 180 -16.77 3.49 0.81
C TRP A 180 -18.04 2.68 0.49
N HIS A 181 -18.86 3.20 -0.42
CA HIS A 181 -20.06 2.54 -0.95
C HIS A 181 -19.83 1.82 -2.28
N ALA A 182 -18.60 1.82 -2.82
CA ALA A 182 -18.29 1.12 -4.05
C ALA A 182 -18.60 -0.39 -3.90
N PRO A 183 -19.24 -1.02 -4.89
CA PRO A 183 -19.67 -2.40 -4.79
C PRO A 183 -18.49 -3.36 -4.90
N VAL A 184 -18.26 -4.14 -3.84
CA VAL A 184 -17.24 -5.20 -3.82
C VAL A 184 -17.92 -6.56 -3.97
N ARG A 185 -17.29 -7.48 -4.71
CA ARG A 185 -17.74 -8.87 -4.85
C ARG A 185 -16.72 -9.80 -4.21
N LEU A 186 -16.99 -10.19 -2.97
CA LEU A 186 -16.23 -11.22 -2.28
C LEU A 186 -16.46 -12.58 -2.96
N LYS A 187 -15.40 -13.37 -3.05
CA LYS A 187 -15.41 -14.72 -3.63
C LYS A 187 -14.72 -15.69 -2.67
N TRP A 188 -15.26 -16.90 -2.57
CA TRP A 188 -14.65 -18.01 -1.86
C TRP A 188 -15.14 -19.32 -2.47
N PHE A 189 -14.66 -20.45 -1.97
CA PHE A 189 -14.97 -21.78 -2.49
C PHE A 189 -15.79 -22.58 -1.48
N GLU A 190 -16.91 -23.18 -1.93
CA GLU A 190 -17.77 -23.99 -1.09
C GLU A 190 -18.11 -25.31 -1.80
N GLY A 191 -17.73 -26.43 -1.18
CA GLY A 191 -17.86 -27.76 -1.77
C GLY A 191 -16.96 -27.94 -2.99
N GLU A 192 -17.54 -27.77 -4.18
CA GLU A 192 -16.87 -27.90 -5.48
C GLU A 192 -17.06 -26.68 -6.39
N ARG A 193 -17.59 -25.58 -5.87
CA ARG A 193 -17.90 -24.39 -6.67
C ARG A 193 -17.43 -23.11 -6.00
N GLN A 194 -17.03 -22.16 -6.83
CA GLN A 194 -16.84 -20.79 -6.39
C GLN A 194 -18.21 -20.18 -6.07
N VAL A 195 -18.28 -19.48 -4.94
CA VAL A 195 -19.43 -18.74 -4.47
C VAL A 195 -19.04 -17.27 -4.29
N SER A 196 -20.02 -16.36 -4.33
CA SER A 196 -19.74 -14.94 -4.18
C SER A 196 -20.84 -14.20 -3.44
N ARG A 197 -20.46 -13.08 -2.82
CA ARG A 197 -21.35 -12.17 -2.10
C ARG A 197 -21.05 -10.74 -2.49
N ARG A 198 -22.10 -9.96 -2.74
CA ARG A 198 -21.99 -8.51 -2.95
C ARG A 198 -21.99 -7.80 -1.60
N THR A 199 -21.10 -6.83 -1.46
CA THR A 199 -21.01 -5.93 -0.31
C THR A 199 -20.46 -4.57 -0.77
N THR A 200 -20.04 -3.72 0.16
CA THR A 200 -19.34 -2.45 -0.12
C THR A 200 -17.95 -2.48 0.51
N VAL A 201 -17.09 -1.51 0.17
CA VAL A 201 -15.78 -1.32 0.83
C VAL A 201 -15.93 -1.29 2.36
N GLY A 202 -16.88 -0.50 2.89
CA GLY A 202 -17.15 -0.51 4.33
C GLY A 202 -17.61 -1.88 4.86
N GLY A 203 -18.38 -2.62 4.07
CA GLY A 203 -18.78 -3.99 4.43
C GLY A 203 -17.61 -4.97 4.50
N VAL A 204 -16.59 -4.81 3.65
CA VAL A 204 -15.34 -5.59 3.70
C VAL A 204 -14.51 -5.26 4.94
N ILE A 205 -14.36 -3.97 5.27
CA ILE A 205 -13.64 -3.57 6.49
C ILE A 205 -14.37 -4.04 7.75
N GLY A 206 -15.71 -3.98 7.76
CA GLY A 206 -16.52 -4.57 8.80
C GLY A 206 -16.31 -6.08 8.94
N HIS A 207 -16.27 -6.80 7.83
CA HIS A 207 -15.91 -8.22 7.80
C HIS A 207 -14.54 -8.46 8.47
N LEU A 208 -13.47 -7.81 7.99
CA LEU A 208 -12.12 -7.95 8.54
C LEU A 208 -12.06 -7.68 10.05
N MET A 209 -12.65 -6.57 10.51
CA MET A 209 -12.73 -6.19 11.92
C MET A 209 -13.42 -7.28 12.76
N THR A 210 -14.53 -7.81 12.26
CA THR A 210 -15.28 -8.82 13.01
C THR A 210 -14.48 -10.12 13.10
N VAL A 211 -13.82 -10.57 12.05
CA VAL A 211 -13.03 -11.81 12.11
C VAL A 211 -11.74 -11.62 12.94
N ASP A 212 -11.12 -10.45 12.91
CA ASP A 212 -10.00 -10.08 13.80
C ASP A 212 -10.39 -10.13 15.29
N GLY A 213 -11.69 -10.01 15.59
CA GLY A 213 -12.22 -10.22 16.93
C GLY A 213 -11.95 -11.62 17.52
N LEU A 214 -11.75 -12.66 16.69
CA LEU A 214 -11.31 -13.98 17.16
C LEU A 214 -9.92 -13.92 17.81
N VAL A 215 -9.01 -13.18 17.17
CA VAL A 215 -7.65 -12.94 17.66
C VAL A 215 -7.68 -12.05 18.90
N ALA A 216 -8.51 -11.00 18.88
CA ALA A 216 -8.71 -10.12 20.04
C ALA A 216 -9.17 -10.91 21.27
N GLY A 217 -10.19 -11.76 21.11
CA GLY A 217 -10.71 -12.60 22.18
C GLY A 217 -9.68 -13.59 22.74
N ALA A 218 -8.85 -14.19 21.88
CA ALA A 218 -7.77 -15.08 22.32
C ALA A 218 -6.69 -14.35 23.13
N LEU A 219 -6.50 -13.05 22.87
CA LEU A 219 -5.60 -12.17 23.62
C LEU A 219 -6.25 -11.56 24.87
N GLY A 220 -7.53 -11.85 25.13
CA GLY A 220 -8.29 -11.27 26.25
C GLY A 220 -8.65 -9.79 26.06
N LEU A 221 -8.65 -9.31 24.82
CA LEU A 221 -9.15 -7.98 24.45
C LEU A 221 -10.66 -8.04 24.17
N ASP A 222 -11.29 -6.87 24.12
CA ASP A 222 -12.70 -6.76 23.77
C ASP A 222 -12.95 -7.22 22.32
N ASP A 223 -13.99 -8.05 22.14
CA ASP A 223 -14.49 -8.46 20.82
C ASP A 223 -15.45 -7.39 20.29
N PRO A 224 -15.30 -6.89 19.04
CA PRO A 224 -16.18 -5.87 18.47
C PRO A 224 -17.66 -6.30 18.37
N LEU A 225 -17.94 -7.62 18.38
CA LEU A 225 -19.30 -8.16 18.41
C LEU A 225 -19.79 -8.48 19.84
N GLY A 226 -18.98 -8.20 20.86
CA GLY A 226 -19.29 -8.42 22.26
C GLY A 226 -19.12 -9.86 22.75
N ALA A 227 -19.50 -10.10 24.01
CA ALA A 227 -19.21 -11.35 24.72
C ALA A 227 -19.85 -12.62 24.12
N HIS A 228 -20.92 -12.46 23.32
CA HIS A 228 -21.64 -13.56 22.69
C HIS A 228 -21.33 -13.69 21.18
N ALA A 229 -20.22 -13.12 20.74
CA ALA A 229 -19.81 -13.17 19.34
C ALA A 229 -19.65 -14.62 18.84
N PRO A 230 -20.17 -14.95 17.64
CA PRO A 230 -19.96 -16.26 17.01
C PRO A 230 -18.47 -16.59 16.86
N LYS A 231 -18.14 -17.88 16.75
CA LYS A 231 -16.74 -18.35 16.59
C LYS A 231 -16.35 -18.66 15.15
N VAL A 232 -17.33 -18.88 14.27
CA VAL A 232 -17.11 -19.13 12.84
C VAL A 232 -17.02 -17.79 12.11
N PRO A 233 -15.97 -17.54 11.29
CA PRO A 233 -15.79 -16.29 10.54
C PRO A 233 -17.04 -15.81 9.80
N GLY A 234 -17.63 -16.66 8.93
CA GLY A 234 -18.83 -16.31 8.18
C GLY A 234 -20.03 -15.92 9.04
N ASP A 235 -20.24 -16.59 10.19
CA ASP A 235 -21.31 -16.24 11.12
C ASP A 235 -21.09 -14.88 11.77
N ARG A 236 -19.82 -14.49 12.03
CA ARG A 236 -19.46 -13.17 12.57
C ARG A 236 -19.73 -12.09 11.53
N THR A 237 -19.32 -12.33 10.30
CA THR A 237 -19.56 -11.46 9.15
C THR A 237 -21.06 -11.21 8.96
N GLU A 238 -21.85 -12.29 8.94
CA GLU A 238 -23.30 -12.22 8.77
C GLU A 238 -24.00 -11.56 9.97
N ALA A 239 -23.56 -11.84 11.21
CA ALA A 239 -24.09 -11.16 12.39
C ALA A 239 -23.86 -9.64 12.30
N TYR A 240 -22.65 -9.21 11.93
CA TYR A 240 -22.33 -7.81 11.74
C TYR A 240 -23.19 -7.15 10.67
N TRP A 241 -23.23 -7.73 9.46
CA TRP A 241 -24.01 -7.19 8.35
C TRP A 241 -25.52 -7.12 8.61
N ARG A 242 -26.08 -8.02 9.43
CA ARG A 242 -27.49 -7.94 9.84
C ARG A 242 -27.79 -6.79 10.80
N THR A 243 -26.81 -6.41 11.62
CA THR A 243 -26.97 -5.32 12.61
C THR A 243 -26.69 -3.93 12.05
N ALA A 244 -26.02 -3.85 10.90
CA ALA A 244 -25.76 -2.60 10.21
C ALA A 244 -27.06 -2.12 9.53
N ASP A 245 -27.89 -1.36 10.26
CA ASP A 245 -29.15 -0.76 9.76
C ASP A 245 -28.97 0.04 8.45
N LEU A 246 -27.73 0.53 8.21
CA LEU A 246 -27.25 1.08 6.95
C LEU A 246 -25.92 0.41 6.60
N HIS A 247 -25.61 0.27 5.30
CA HIS A 247 -24.30 -0.24 4.86
C HIS A 247 -23.17 0.53 5.56
N PRO A 248 -22.17 -0.18 6.14
CA PRO A 248 -21.08 0.48 6.84
C PRO A 248 -20.40 1.55 5.96
N THR A 249 -20.22 2.74 6.51
CA THR A 249 -19.58 3.88 5.85
C THR A 249 -18.10 3.96 6.25
N HIS A 250 -17.43 5.06 5.91
CA HIS A 250 -16.05 5.36 6.34
C HIS A 250 -15.82 5.31 7.86
N THR A 251 -16.87 5.38 8.67
CA THR A 251 -16.77 5.34 10.14
C THR A 251 -16.25 4.02 10.69
N VAL A 252 -16.33 2.92 9.93
CA VAL A 252 -15.78 1.61 10.33
C VAL A 252 -14.25 1.58 10.33
N ARG A 253 -13.60 2.53 9.64
CA ARG A 253 -12.13 2.58 9.51
C ARG A 253 -11.43 2.74 10.86
N GLU A 254 -11.89 3.68 11.69
CA GLU A 254 -11.23 4.00 12.96
C GLU A 254 -11.29 2.81 13.95
N PRO A 255 -12.45 2.19 14.21
CA PRO A 255 -12.53 1.00 15.06
C PRO A 255 -11.68 -0.17 14.56
N TRP A 256 -11.70 -0.46 13.26
CA TRP A 256 -10.88 -1.52 12.66
C TRP A 256 -9.37 -1.25 12.84
N ARG A 257 -8.95 -0.01 12.59
CA ARG A 257 -7.56 0.41 12.74
C ARG A 257 -7.09 0.35 14.19
N ASP A 258 -7.91 0.82 15.12
CA ASP A 258 -7.60 0.80 16.55
C ASP A 258 -7.53 -0.63 17.09
N GLN A 259 -8.37 -1.54 16.59
CA GLN A 259 -8.27 -2.96 16.88
C GLN A 259 -6.95 -3.54 16.37
N SER A 260 -6.61 -3.30 15.10
CA SER A 260 -5.36 -3.78 14.48
C SER A 260 -4.13 -3.33 15.28
N HIS A 261 -4.10 -2.06 15.67
CA HIS A 261 -3.07 -1.49 16.54
C HIS A 261 -3.04 -2.13 17.93
N SER A 262 -4.20 -2.41 18.52
CA SER A 262 -4.31 -3.03 19.83
C SER A 262 -3.80 -4.47 19.81
N LEU A 263 -4.05 -5.22 18.73
CA LEU A 263 -3.48 -6.55 18.52
C LEU A 263 -1.95 -6.51 18.48
N ILE A 264 -1.39 -5.68 17.58
CA ILE A 264 0.06 -5.54 17.42
C ILE A 264 0.73 -5.06 18.72
N ARG A 265 0.13 -4.07 19.38
CA ARG A 265 0.62 -3.60 20.68
C ARG A 265 0.63 -4.74 21.69
N THR A 266 -0.48 -5.44 21.86
CA THR A 266 -0.60 -6.51 22.86
C THR A 266 0.43 -7.60 22.65
N VAL A 267 0.62 -8.09 21.43
CA VAL A 267 1.62 -9.14 21.15
C VAL A 267 3.06 -8.64 21.30
N SER A 268 3.32 -7.35 21.06
CA SER A 268 4.65 -6.75 21.23
C SER A 268 5.07 -6.62 22.70
N PHE A 269 4.12 -6.53 23.62
CA PHE A 269 4.36 -6.52 25.06
C PHE A 269 4.26 -7.91 25.70
N ALA A 270 3.76 -8.91 24.98
CA ALA A 270 3.52 -10.23 25.51
C ALA A 270 4.80 -11.10 25.57
N GLY A 271 4.80 -12.09 26.47
CA GLY A 271 5.93 -13.01 26.65
C GLY A 271 6.08 -14.04 25.53
N ARG A 272 7.18 -14.81 25.56
CA ARG A 272 7.54 -15.78 24.50
C ARG A 272 6.47 -16.84 24.18
N GLY A 273 5.56 -17.14 25.11
CA GLY A 273 4.50 -18.15 24.91
C GLY A 273 3.26 -17.65 24.16
N VAL A 274 3.12 -16.35 23.93
CA VAL A 274 1.90 -15.78 23.31
C VAL A 274 1.67 -16.32 21.90
N ALA A 275 2.75 -16.61 21.16
CA ALA A 275 2.71 -17.10 19.78
C ALA A 275 2.04 -18.48 19.64
N GLU A 276 1.99 -19.26 20.73
CA GLU A 276 1.40 -20.60 20.78
C GLU A 276 -0.05 -20.60 21.29
N LEU A 277 -0.60 -19.43 21.67
CA LEU A 277 -1.99 -19.37 22.13
C LEU A 277 -2.93 -19.86 21.03
N SER A 278 -3.83 -20.76 21.39
CA SER A 278 -4.83 -21.29 20.47
C SER A 278 -5.91 -20.26 20.15
N VAL A 279 -6.12 -19.98 18.86
CA VAL A 279 -7.21 -19.18 18.34
C VAL A 279 -8.20 -20.11 17.64
N SER A 280 -9.43 -20.16 18.12
CA SER A 280 -10.50 -20.97 17.52
C SER A 280 -11.21 -20.19 16.42
N TYR A 281 -11.38 -20.83 15.27
CA TYR A 281 -12.16 -20.36 14.12
C TYR A 281 -13.49 -21.14 13.99
N GLY A 282 -13.94 -21.77 15.09
CA GLY A 282 -15.04 -22.74 15.08
C GLY A 282 -14.54 -24.14 14.73
N ASP A 283 -14.48 -24.45 13.43
CA ASP A 283 -14.21 -25.82 12.94
C ASP A 283 -12.74 -26.24 13.06
N PHE A 284 -11.83 -25.26 13.16
CA PHE A 284 -10.41 -25.49 13.32
C PHE A 284 -9.79 -24.50 14.31
N THR A 285 -8.53 -24.74 14.65
CA THR A 285 -7.75 -23.91 15.57
C THR A 285 -6.36 -23.71 15.00
N LEU A 286 -5.87 -22.48 15.10
CA LEU A 286 -4.51 -22.11 14.74
C LEU A 286 -3.78 -21.57 15.97
N PRO A 287 -2.45 -21.74 16.09
CA PRO A 287 -1.68 -20.95 17.03
C PRO A 287 -1.75 -19.46 16.63
N LEU A 288 -1.61 -18.56 17.59
CA LEU A 288 -1.75 -17.12 17.38
C LEU A 288 -0.83 -16.60 16.27
N ARG A 289 0.39 -17.13 16.15
CA ARG A 289 1.31 -16.75 15.08
C ARG A 289 0.76 -17.06 13.69
N ASP A 290 0.13 -18.21 13.53
CA ASP A 290 -0.44 -18.65 12.25
C ASP A 290 -1.77 -17.92 12.02
N SER A 291 -2.49 -17.58 13.10
CA SER A 291 -3.69 -16.75 13.02
C SER A 291 -3.36 -15.34 12.52
N LEU A 292 -2.29 -14.70 13.00
CA LEU A 292 -1.88 -13.39 12.44
C LEU A 292 -1.39 -13.50 11.00
N LEU A 293 -0.75 -14.60 10.60
CA LEU A 293 -0.41 -14.82 9.18
C LEU A 293 -1.66 -15.00 8.31
N ASP A 294 -2.66 -15.74 8.80
CA ASP A 294 -3.99 -15.85 8.18
C ASP A 294 -4.66 -14.47 8.07
N ARG A 295 -4.68 -13.68 9.15
CA ARG A 295 -5.23 -12.31 9.11
C ARG A 295 -4.48 -11.41 8.13
N ALA A 296 -3.16 -11.54 8.04
CA ALA A 296 -2.36 -10.79 7.07
C ALA A 296 -2.72 -11.16 5.62
N PHE A 297 -2.94 -12.44 5.35
CA PHE A 297 -3.41 -12.93 4.05
C PHE A 297 -4.78 -12.34 3.71
N GLU A 298 -5.74 -12.40 4.64
CA GLU A 298 -7.07 -11.83 4.46
C GLU A 298 -7.04 -10.31 4.24
N CYS A 299 -6.20 -9.57 4.97
CA CYS A 299 -6.00 -8.13 4.74
C CYS A 299 -5.49 -7.85 3.32
N TRP A 300 -4.52 -8.61 2.83
CA TRP A 300 -3.99 -8.42 1.48
C TRP A 300 -5.01 -8.75 0.39
N ILE A 301 -5.67 -9.91 0.48
CA ILE A 301 -6.67 -10.34 -0.51
C ILE A 301 -7.81 -9.32 -0.59
N HIS A 302 -8.35 -8.92 0.56
CA HIS A 302 -9.46 -7.96 0.59
C HIS A 302 -9.04 -6.52 0.30
N ALA A 303 -7.79 -6.15 0.51
CA ALA A 303 -7.26 -4.90 -0.02
C ALA A 303 -7.24 -4.92 -1.56
N GLY A 304 -6.91 -6.06 -2.17
CA GLY A 304 -7.04 -6.27 -3.62
C GLY A 304 -8.49 -6.15 -4.10
N ASP A 305 -9.44 -6.79 -3.40
CA ASP A 305 -10.87 -6.67 -3.71
C ASP A 305 -11.37 -5.22 -3.68
N ILE A 306 -10.91 -4.44 -2.69
CA ILE A 306 -11.25 -3.03 -2.57
C ILE A 306 -10.57 -2.21 -3.67
N ALA A 307 -9.28 -2.46 -3.90
CA ALA A 307 -8.49 -1.76 -4.91
C ALA A 307 -9.09 -1.94 -6.31
N ASP A 308 -9.50 -3.15 -6.67
CA ASP A 308 -10.20 -3.44 -7.92
C ASP A 308 -11.55 -2.71 -8.03
N ALA A 309 -12.26 -2.53 -6.91
CA ALA A 309 -13.57 -1.87 -6.90
C ALA A 309 -13.50 -0.34 -7.02
N VAL A 310 -12.34 0.27 -6.73
CA VAL A 310 -12.12 1.73 -6.72
C VAL A 310 -10.98 2.15 -7.67
N ASP A 311 -10.55 1.25 -8.56
CA ASP A 311 -9.46 1.45 -9.52
C ASP A 311 -8.15 1.97 -8.88
N TYR A 312 -7.77 1.43 -7.71
CA TYR A 312 -6.56 1.79 -6.97
C TYR A 312 -5.38 0.85 -7.32
N PRO A 313 -4.16 1.36 -7.55
CA PRO A 313 -3.00 0.51 -7.80
C PRO A 313 -2.56 -0.20 -6.50
N TYR A 314 -2.62 -1.53 -6.47
CA TYR A 314 -2.27 -2.31 -5.28
C TYR A 314 -1.39 -3.52 -5.61
N GLU A 315 -0.14 -3.48 -5.16
CA GLU A 315 0.86 -4.51 -5.43
C GLU A 315 0.77 -5.73 -4.50
N PRO A 316 1.38 -6.87 -4.83
CA PRO A 316 1.53 -8.00 -3.91
C PRO A 316 2.37 -7.65 -2.64
N PRO A 317 2.32 -8.48 -1.59
CA PRO A 317 3.19 -8.36 -0.41
C PRO A 317 4.66 -8.53 -0.76
N SER A 318 5.54 -8.13 0.18
CA SER A 318 6.96 -8.45 0.06
C SER A 318 7.17 -9.96 -0.09
N GLY A 319 8.19 -10.38 -0.85
CA GLY A 319 8.48 -11.81 -1.03
C GLY A 319 8.64 -12.58 0.28
N SER A 320 9.22 -11.96 1.32
CA SER A 320 9.32 -12.58 2.64
C SER A 320 7.98 -12.75 3.37
N HIS A 321 7.03 -11.85 3.16
CA HIS A 321 5.68 -11.98 3.73
C HIS A 321 4.89 -13.02 2.94
N LEU A 322 4.94 -12.93 1.60
CA LEU A 322 4.26 -13.85 0.70
C LEU A 322 4.72 -15.30 0.94
N HIS A 323 6.03 -15.53 1.09
CA HIS A 323 6.56 -16.86 1.44
C HIS A 323 5.94 -17.46 2.70
N ARG A 324 5.74 -16.64 3.75
CA ARG A 324 5.16 -17.12 5.02
C ARG A 324 3.67 -17.42 4.90
N MET A 325 2.95 -16.67 4.07
CA MET A 325 1.55 -16.93 3.77
C MET A 325 1.40 -18.22 2.95
N ILE A 326 2.25 -18.41 1.93
CA ILE A 326 2.31 -19.64 1.12
C ILE A 326 2.67 -20.84 2.00
N ASP A 327 3.68 -20.70 2.87
CA ASP A 327 4.08 -21.76 3.81
C ASP A 327 2.92 -22.17 4.72
N LEU A 328 2.20 -21.20 5.30
CA LEU A 328 1.01 -21.50 6.10
C LEU A 328 -0.03 -22.28 5.28
N ALA A 329 -0.40 -21.78 4.09
CA ALA A 329 -1.37 -22.47 3.24
C ALA A 329 -0.92 -23.90 2.92
N ALA A 330 0.34 -24.10 2.52
CA ALA A 330 0.91 -25.42 2.23
C ALA A 330 0.85 -26.38 3.44
N ARG A 331 1.12 -25.88 4.66
CA ARG A 331 0.99 -26.65 5.90
C ARG A 331 -0.44 -27.05 6.23
N LEU A 332 -1.44 -26.31 5.76
CA LEU A 332 -2.87 -26.60 5.98
C LEU A 332 -3.44 -27.60 4.97
N LEU A 333 -2.82 -27.76 3.79
CA LEU A 333 -3.32 -28.62 2.72
C LEU A 333 -3.57 -30.08 3.13
N PRO A 334 -2.70 -30.78 3.89
CA PRO A 334 -2.97 -32.16 4.27
C PRO A 334 -4.25 -32.32 5.10
N ALA A 335 -4.50 -31.39 6.03
CA ALA A 335 -5.70 -31.39 6.85
C ALA A 335 -6.95 -31.07 6.01
N ALA A 336 -6.89 -30.02 5.19
CA ALA A 336 -7.97 -29.65 4.28
C ALA A 336 -8.35 -30.79 3.33
N LEU A 337 -7.36 -31.49 2.77
CA LEU A 337 -7.57 -32.66 1.92
C LEU A 337 -8.26 -33.80 2.70
N ALA A 338 -7.84 -34.06 3.94
CA ALA A 338 -8.50 -35.06 4.79
C ALA A 338 -9.95 -34.68 5.14
N ASP A 339 -10.24 -33.40 5.38
CA ASP A 339 -11.60 -32.90 5.58
C ASP A 339 -12.47 -33.07 4.35
N ARG A 340 -11.96 -32.72 3.17
CA ARG A 340 -12.66 -32.96 1.90
C ARG A 340 -13.00 -34.43 1.70
N ARG A 341 -12.08 -35.35 2.01
CA ARG A 341 -12.36 -36.80 1.95
C ARG A 341 -13.46 -37.22 2.92
N ARG A 342 -13.44 -36.71 4.16
CA ARG A 342 -14.51 -37.00 5.14
C ARG A 342 -15.87 -36.50 4.65
N ALA A 343 -15.90 -35.37 3.96
CA ALA A 343 -17.10 -34.82 3.34
C ALA A 343 -17.52 -35.51 2.02
N GLY A 344 -16.75 -36.48 1.53
CA GLY A 344 -17.03 -37.18 0.27
C GLY A 344 -16.72 -36.35 -0.99
N LEU A 345 -15.87 -35.32 -0.86
CA LEU A 345 -15.52 -34.36 -1.92
C LEU A 345 -14.12 -34.60 -2.53
N ALA A 346 -13.49 -35.73 -2.19
CA ALA A 346 -12.19 -36.14 -2.70
C ALA A 346 -12.09 -37.67 -2.69
N GLY A 347 -11.20 -38.23 -3.52
CA GLY A 347 -10.98 -39.68 -3.59
C GLY A 347 -10.50 -40.27 -2.26
N PRO A 348 -10.78 -41.56 -1.96
CA PRO A 348 -10.32 -42.19 -0.73
C PRO A 348 -8.78 -42.22 -0.65
N ALA A 349 -8.25 -42.20 0.57
CA ALA A 349 -6.81 -42.38 0.78
C ALA A 349 -6.34 -43.72 0.16
N ARG A 350 -5.26 -43.68 -0.62
CA ARG A 350 -4.76 -44.87 -1.34
C ARG A 350 -3.84 -45.71 -0.47
N HIS A 351 -2.94 -45.07 0.29
CA HIS A 351 -1.99 -45.77 1.16
C HIS A 351 -1.86 -45.08 2.52
N LEU A 352 -2.57 -45.61 3.52
CA LEU A 352 -2.44 -45.14 4.90
C LEU A 352 -1.16 -45.68 5.53
N VAL A 353 -0.43 -44.79 6.18
CA VAL A 353 0.81 -45.10 6.90
C VAL A 353 0.67 -44.72 8.37
N ALA A 354 1.53 -45.29 9.22
CA ALA A 354 1.63 -44.87 10.62
C ALA A 354 2.00 -43.38 10.71
N ALA A 355 1.55 -42.70 11.77
CA ALA A 355 1.92 -41.32 12.02
C ALA A 355 3.45 -41.17 12.07
N GLY A 356 3.99 -40.15 11.40
CA GLY A 356 5.43 -39.91 11.28
C GLY A 356 6.15 -40.79 10.24
N ALA A 357 5.47 -41.73 9.58
CA ALA A 357 6.06 -42.51 8.50
C ALA A 357 5.95 -41.76 7.15
N PRO A 358 6.91 -41.96 6.22
CA PRO A 358 6.81 -41.42 4.87
C PRO A 358 5.54 -41.89 4.15
N GLY A 359 4.87 -41.00 3.44
CA GLY A 359 3.67 -41.32 2.66
C GLY A 359 3.65 -40.64 1.30
N ARG A 360 2.71 -41.05 0.43
CA ARG A 360 2.51 -40.44 -0.89
C ARG A 360 2.39 -38.92 -0.77
N SER A 361 3.16 -38.23 -1.58
CA SER A 361 3.32 -36.78 -1.52
C SER A 361 3.02 -36.15 -2.87
N LEU A 362 2.53 -34.91 -2.85
CA LEU A 362 2.54 -34.03 -4.01
C LEU A 362 3.61 -32.97 -3.80
N HIS A 363 4.42 -32.72 -4.83
CA HIS A 363 5.39 -31.63 -4.85
C HIS A 363 4.70 -30.36 -5.34
N LEU A 364 4.58 -29.37 -4.45
CA LEU A 364 4.10 -28.03 -4.75
C LEU A 364 5.31 -27.13 -4.96
N GLU A 365 5.52 -26.70 -6.19
CA GLU A 365 6.50 -25.69 -6.56
C GLU A 365 5.78 -24.35 -6.76
N VAL A 366 6.20 -23.33 -6.01
CA VAL A 366 5.69 -21.97 -6.19
C VAL A 366 6.81 -21.10 -6.71
N GLU A 367 6.58 -20.47 -7.86
CA GLU A 367 7.55 -19.60 -8.52
C GLU A 367 7.43 -18.15 -8.04
N GLY A 368 8.42 -17.33 -8.37
CA GLY A 368 8.40 -15.88 -8.12
C GLY A 368 8.82 -15.46 -6.71
N SER A 369 8.50 -14.21 -6.36
CA SER A 369 8.91 -13.60 -5.09
C SER A 369 8.24 -14.30 -3.91
N GLY A 370 9.05 -14.88 -3.02
CA GLY A 370 8.51 -15.67 -1.90
C GLY A 370 8.15 -17.12 -2.26
N GLY A 371 8.43 -17.54 -3.49
CA GLY A 371 8.30 -18.92 -3.94
C GLY A 371 9.18 -19.92 -3.16
N GLY A 372 9.06 -21.19 -3.51
CA GLY A 372 9.72 -22.28 -2.82
C GLY A 372 9.20 -23.66 -3.25
N ASN A 373 9.61 -24.67 -2.49
CA ASN A 373 9.22 -26.06 -2.71
C ASN A 373 8.62 -26.63 -1.43
N TRP A 374 7.43 -27.19 -1.53
CA TRP A 374 6.72 -27.87 -0.45
C TRP A 374 6.32 -29.27 -0.88
N TYR A 375 6.27 -30.19 0.07
CA TYR A 375 5.74 -31.53 -0.14
C TYR A 375 4.48 -31.68 0.71
N VAL A 376 3.38 -32.01 0.06
CA VAL A 376 2.05 -32.13 0.68
C VAL A 376 1.73 -33.61 0.86
N ALA A 377 1.53 -34.05 2.10
CA ALA A 377 1.12 -35.42 2.39
C ALA A 377 -0.30 -35.66 1.84
N LEU A 378 -0.44 -36.65 0.97
CA LEU A 378 -1.69 -36.90 0.26
C LEU A 378 -2.66 -37.72 1.11
N ASP A 379 -2.23 -38.88 1.63
CA ASP A 379 -3.16 -39.89 2.15
C ASP A 379 -3.50 -39.73 3.65
N SER A 380 -2.63 -39.08 4.43
CA SER A 380 -2.84 -38.84 5.86
C SER A 380 -2.16 -37.54 6.30
N PRO A 381 -2.85 -36.66 7.06
CA PRO A 381 -2.23 -35.44 7.62
C PRO A 381 -1.06 -35.72 8.56
N ALA A 382 -0.99 -36.92 9.13
CA ALA A 382 0.07 -37.32 10.06
C ALA A 382 1.27 -37.99 9.37
N ALA A 383 1.22 -38.20 8.05
CA ALA A 383 2.34 -38.75 7.30
C ALA A 383 3.43 -37.70 7.06
N VAL A 384 4.68 -38.16 6.92
CA VAL A 384 5.80 -37.30 6.53
C VAL A 384 5.83 -37.19 5.00
N ALA A 385 5.65 -35.98 4.48
CA ALA A 385 5.78 -35.72 3.06
C ALA A 385 7.26 -35.66 2.64
N SER A 386 7.58 -36.15 1.45
CA SER A 386 8.97 -36.17 0.96
C SER A 386 9.06 -36.23 -0.57
N ALA A 387 10.21 -35.81 -1.10
CA ALA A 387 10.54 -35.91 -2.53
C ALA A 387 10.53 -37.36 -3.03
N ASP A 388 11.10 -38.29 -2.25
CA ASP A 388 11.19 -39.71 -2.61
C ASP A 388 9.81 -40.39 -2.75
N GLN A 389 8.77 -39.79 -2.16
CA GLN A 389 7.39 -40.28 -2.23
C GLN A 389 6.49 -39.37 -3.09
N ALA A 390 7.08 -38.46 -3.87
CA ALA A 390 6.33 -37.58 -4.76
C ALA A 390 5.73 -38.39 -5.92
N VAL A 391 4.40 -38.36 -6.04
CA VAL A 391 3.65 -39.04 -7.13
C VAL A 391 3.11 -38.07 -8.18
N ALA A 392 3.19 -36.78 -7.89
CA ALA A 392 2.74 -35.69 -8.74
C ALA A 392 3.46 -34.39 -8.38
N GLN A 393 3.51 -33.47 -9.33
CA GLN A 393 4.05 -32.12 -9.18
C GLN A 393 3.05 -31.09 -9.73
N VAL A 394 2.95 -29.98 -9.02
CA VAL A 394 2.22 -28.78 -9.45
C VAL A 394 3.14 -27.58 -9.33
N ALA A 395 3.22 -26.77 -10.38
CA ALA A 395 3.98 -25.54 -10.43
C ALA A 395 3.07 -24.34 -10.76
N LEU A 396 3.19 -23.23 -10.03
CA LEU A 396 2.46 -21.98 -10.30
C LEU A 396 3.11 -20.76 -9.66
N ASP A 397 2.77 -19.57 -10.13
CA ASP A 397 3.20 -18.30 -9.51
C ASP A 397 2.60 -18.12 -8.11
N GLY A 398 3.33 -17.45 -7.21
CA GLY A 398 2.90 -17.21 -5.83
C GLY A 398 1.60 -16.43 -5.69
N VAL A 399 1.36 -15.42 -6.52
CA VAL A 399 0.10 -14.66 -6.49
C VAL A 399 -1.04 -15.53 -7.00
N GLU A 400 -0.80 -16.33 -8.04
CA GLU A 400 -1.80 -17.28 -8.56
C GLU A 400 -2.18 -18.34 -7.52
N PHE A 401 -1.20 -18.91 -6.80
CA PHE A 401 -1.48 -19.84 -5.70
C PHE A 401 -2.32 -19.21 -4.61
N CYS A 402 -1.98 -17.98 -4.20
CA CYS A 402 -2.76 -17.26 -3.21
C CYS A 402 -4.18 -16.93 -3.69
N ARG A 403 -4.37 -16.58 -4.97
CA ARG A 403 -5.71 -16.39 -5.56
C ARG A 403 -6.52 -17.68 -5.56
N LEU A 404 -5.90 -18.83 -5.83
CA LEU A 404 -6.55 -20.13 -5.71
C LEU A 404 -6.95 -20.40 -4.25
N VAL A 405 -6.04 -20.23 -3.31
CA VAL A 405 -6.30 -20.41 -1.85
C VAL A 405 -7.39 -19.48 -1.35
N ALA A 406 -7.47 -18.25 -1.87
CA ALA A 406 -8.51 -17.27 -1.59
C ALA A 406 -9.83 -17.53 -2.36
N GLY A 407 -9.93 -18.61 -3.14
CA GLY A 407 -11.12 -18.93 -3.91
C GLY A 407 -11.47 -17.90 -4.98
N HIS A 408 -10.51 -17.09 -5.43
CA HIS A 408 -10.69 -16.08 -6.48
C HIS A 408 -10.58 -16.67 -7.89
N VAL A 409 -9.83 -17.76 -8.02
CA VAL A 409 -9.69 -18.56 -9.25
C VAL A 409 -10.14 -19.98 -8.93
N SER A 410 -10.89 -20.61 -9.84
CA SER A 410 -11.31 -22.00 -9.65
C SER A 410 -10.14 -22.97 -9.88
N PRO A 411 -10.11 -24.15 -9.22
CA PRO A 411 -9.08 -25.16 -9.45
C PRO A 411 -8.86 -25.52 -10.93
N GLN A 412 -9.91 -25.42 -11.75
CA GLN A 412 -9.86 -25.75 -13.18
C GLN A 412 -9.29 -24.61 -14.05
N GLU A 413 -9.40 -23.37 -13.59
CA GLU A 413 -8.95 -22.17 -14.31
C GLU A 413 -7.55 -21.72 -13.87
N ALA A 414 -7.06 -22.23 -12.74
CA ALA A 414 -5.74 -21.89 -12.21
C ALA A 414 -4.64 -22.14 -13.25
N ALA A 415 -3.76 -21.15 -13.43
CA ALA A 415 -2.63 -21.26 -14.34
C ALA A 415 -1.52 -22.12 -13.72
N VAL A 416 -1.66 -23.44 -13.84
CA VAL A 416 -0.77 -24.43 -13.22
C VAL A 416 -0.05 -25.30 -14.24
N GLY A 417 1.26 -25.48 -14.05
CA GLY A 417 2.02 -26.60 -14.61
C GLY A 417 1.71 -27.87 -13.80
N GLN A 418 1.51 -29.00 -14.48
CA GLN A 418 1.07 -30.25 -13.85
C GLN A 418 1.83 -31.45 -14.44
N ASP A 419 2.34 -32.34 -13.58
CA ASP A 419 2.91 -33.63 -13.99
C ASP A 419 2.58 -34.75 -12.98
N GLY A 420 2.41 -35.99 -13.46
CA GLY A 420 2.12 -37.16 -12.62
C GLY A 420 0.64 -37.47 -12.36
N ASP A 421 0.31 -37.94 -11.15
CA ASP A 421 -1.02 -38.43 -10.75
C ASP A 421 -2.10 -37.33 -10.77
N ARG A 422 -2.92 -37.31 -11.83
CA ARG A 422 -3.96 -36.28 -12.05
C ARG A 422 -5.01 -36.19 -10.94
N GLU A 423 -5.38 -37.31 -10.33
CA GLU A 423 -6.36 -37.29 -9.23
C GLU A 423 -5.75 -36.62 -7.99
N ALA A 424 -4.49 -36.91 -7.69
CA ALA A 424 -3.78 -36.26 -6.58
C ALA A 424 -3.62 -34.74 -6.80
N ILE A 425 -3.34 -34.33 -8.04
CA ILE A 425 -3.26 -32.91 -8.41
C ILE A 425 -4.60 -32.23 -8.22
N GLN A 426 -5.67 -32.81 -8.77
CA GLN A 426 -7.02 -32.28 -8.62
C GLN A 426 -7.42 -32.15 -7.15
N ASP A 427 -7.24 -33.21 -6.37
CA ASP A 427 -7.53 -33.24 -4.93
C ASP A 427 -6.81 -32.11 -4.17
N VAL A 428 -5.53 -31.86 -4.47
CA VAL A 428 -4.77 -30.78 -3.81
C VAL A 428 -5.21 -29.39 -4.25
N LEU A 429 -5.47 -29.16 -5.54
CA LEU A 429 -5.96 -27.85 -6.02
C LEU A 429 -7.33 -27.50 -5.41
N PHE A 430 -8.21 -28.49 -5.30
CA PHE A 430 -9.50 -28.32 -4.61
C PHE A 430 -9.35 -28.18 -3.09
N ALA A 431 -8.38 -28.86 -2.47
CA ALA A 431 -8.04 -28.65 -1.06
C ALA A 431 -7.54 -27.22 -0.81
N ALA A 432 -6.67 -26.69 -1.68
CA ALA A 432 -6.21 -25.30 -1.62
C ALA A 432 -7.37 -24.32 -1.71
N ALA A 433 -8.25 -24.47 -2.70
CA ALA A 433 -9.42 -23.60 -2.84
C ALA A 433 -10.36 -23.64 -1.63
N SER A 434 -10.52 -24.81 -1.00
CA SER A 434 -11.38 -24.97 0.18
C SER A 434 -10.87 -24.32 1.48
N LEU A 435 -9.67 -23.73 1.47
CA LEU A 435 -9.18 -22.93 2.59
C LEU A 435 -9.86 -21.55 2.66
N SER A 436 -10.36 -21.05 1.52
CA SER A 436 -11.12 -19.80 1.47
C SER A 436 -12.45 -19.90 2.21
N ARG A 437 -12.88 -18.78 2.79
CA ARG A 437 -14.11 -18.68 3.56
C ARG A 437 -14.58 -17.22 3.61
N LEU A 438 -15.85 -17.04 3.97
CA LEU A 438 -16.41 -15.75 4.35
C LEU A 438 -16.16 -15.43 5.82
#